data_AF-A0A6A3GCM0-F1
#
_entry.id   AF-A0A6A3GCM0-F1
#
_cell.length_a   1.000
_cell.length_b   1.000
_cell.length_c   1.000
_cell.angle_alpha   90.00
_cell.angle_beta   90.00
_cell.angle_gamma   90.00
#
_symmetry.space_group_name_H-M   'P 1'
#
loop_
_entity.id
_entity.type
_entity.pdbx_description
1 polymer ?
#
loop_
_entity_poly.entity_id
_entity_poly.type
_entity_poly.pdbx_seq_one_letter_code
_entity_poly.pdbx_strand_id
1 'polypeptide(L)'
;LGDPENTVALKFRITTRLATGKTASVLQRFVTRKHEEKERTVIVWRLFTEGEGPFVGMHADETGWAIASPALNSPEKGTVMTNCVNNVPMHLDTVANHDPNLKQFASKLFDWGSENKVEVTNELKNLLLTDE
;
A
#
# COMPACT_ATOMS: atom_id res chain seq x y z
N LEU A 1 -7.58 -6.50 24.36
CA LEU A 1 -7.96 -6.02 23.01
C LEU A 1 -7.40 -4.61 22.88
N GLY A 2 -6.40 -4.41 22.02
CA GLY A 2 -5.61 -3.18 21.96
C GLY A 2 -4.14 -3.54 22.12
N ASP A 3 -3.47 -3.76 20.98
CA ASP A 3 -2.02 -3.85 20.90
C ASP A 3 -1.55 -2.60 20.13
N PRO A 4 -1.45 -1.44 20.83
CA PRO A 4 -1.10 -0.18 20.19
C PRO A 4 0.35 -0.15 19.71
N GLU A 5 1.24 -0.94 20.31
CA GLU A 5 2.64 -1.03 19.89
C GLU A 5 2.77 -1.69 18.52
N ASN A 6 1.93 -2.69 18.23
CA ASN A 6 1.92 -3.37 16.95
C ASN A 6 0.90 -2.81 15.94
N THR A 7 0.19 -1.72 16.25
CA THR A 7 -0.79 -1.09 15.35
C THR A 7 -0.34 0.31 14.96
N VAL A 8 -0.23 0.57 13.66
CA VAL A 8 0.10 1.90 13.12
C VAL A 8 -1.07 2.42 12.29
N ALA A 9 -1.46 3.68 12.53
CA ALA A 9 -2.47 4.38 11.74
C ALA A 9 -1.88 5.68 11.19
N LEU A 10 -1.97 5.86 9.87
CA LEU A 10 -1.41 7.01 9.16
C LEU A 10 -2.48 7.67 8.30
N LYS A 11 -2.40 8.99 8.19
CA LYS A 11 -3.16 9.78 7.23
C LYS A 11 -2.20 10.69 6.50
N PHE A 12 -2.11 10.55 5.19
CA PHE A 12 -1.19 11.33 4.37
C PHE A 12 -1.79 11.58 2.98
N ARG A 13 -1.22 12.56 2.28
CA ARG A 13 -1.66 12.95 0.95
C ARG A 13 -0.56 12.63 -0.05
N ILE A 14 -0.92 11.93 -1.12
CA ILE A 14 -0.04 11.71 -2.26
C ILE A 14 -0.41 12.73 -3.34
N THR A 15 0.60 13.40 -3.89
CA THR A 15 0.44 14.33 -5.03
C THR A 15 1.14 13.74 -6.24
N THR A 16 0.50 13.79 -7.41
CA THR A 16 1.07 13.29 -8.66
C THR A 16 0.81 14.26 -9.81
N ARG A 17 1.73 14.30 -10.78
CA ARG A 17 1.55 15.06 -12.01
C ARG A 17 0.97 14.15 -13.08
N LEU A 18 -0.17 14.55 -13.62
CA LEU A 18 -0.85 13.83 -14.69
C LEU A 18 -0.17 14.10 -16.04
N ALA A 19 -0.34 13.20 -17.00
CA ALA A 19 0.16 13.36 -18.37
C ALA A 19 -0.35 14.65 -19.05
N THR A 20 -1.52 15.14 -18.63
CA THR A 20 -2.11 16.42 -19.06
C THR A 20 -1.38 17.64 -18.50
N GLY A 21 -0.35 17.45 -17.68
CA GLY A 21 0.40 18.50 -17.00
C GLY A 21 -0.26 19.00 -15.70
N LYS A 22 -1.53 18.63 -15.45
CA LYS A 22 -2.26 18.98 -14.23
C LYS A 22 -1.72 18.22 -13.02
N THR A 23 -1.80 18.84 -11.85
CA THR A 23 -1.52 18.19 -10.57
C THR A 23 -2.80 17.56 -10.05
N ALA A 24 -2.74 16.31 -9.62
CA ALA A 24 -3.81 15.63 -8.90
C ALA A 24 -3.29 15.15 -7.54
N SER A 25 -4.20 14.93 -6.61
CA SER A 25 -3.86 14.37 -5.31
C SER A 25 -4.89 13.35 -4.85
N VAL A 26 -4.45 12.50 -3.93
CA VAL A 26 -5.32 11.57 -3.21
C VAL A 26 -5.00 11.65 -1.72
N LEU A 27 -6.04 11.52 -0.89
CA LEU A 27 -5.92 11.39 0.55
C LEU A 27 -5.98 9.91 0.93
N GLN A 28 -4.93 9.42 1.58
CA GLN A 28 -4.83 8.05 2.04
C GLN A 28 -4.96 7.95 3.55
N ARG A 29 -5.75 6.97 3.99
CA ARG A 29 -5.93 6.59 5.40
C ARG A 29 -5.54 5.13 5.52
N PHE A 30 -4.40 4.89 6.14
CA PHE A 30 -3.78 3.58 6.26
C PHE A 30 -3.82 3.10 7.71
N VAL A 31 -4.21 1.86 7.93
CA VAL A 31 -4.09 1.19 9.21
C VAL A 31 -3.43 -0.16 8.97
N THR A 32 -2.36 -0.44 9.71
CA THR A 32 -1.68 -1.73 9.68
C THR A 32 -1.52 -2.29 11.08
N ARG A 33 -1.47 -3.61 11.16
CA ARG A 33 -1.12 -4.34 12.37
C ARG A 33 -0.11 -5.42 12.08
N LYS A 34 0.89 -5.51 12.93
CA LYS A 34 1.88 -6.59 12.96
C LYS A 34 1.45 -7.66 13.97
N HIS A 35 1.67 -8.92 13.63
CA HIS A 35 1.52 -10.07 14.50
C HIS A 35 2.82 -10.86 14.46
N GLU A 36 3.49 -10.95 15.60
CA GLU A 36 4.72 -11.73 15.72
C GLU A 36 4.37 -13.19 16.04
N GLU A 37 4.88 -14.10 15.24
CA GLU A 37 4.81 -15.54 15.47
C GLU A 37 6.23 -16.11 15.52
N LYS A 38 6.38 -17.34 16.02
CA LYS A 38 7.68 -17.94 16.33
C LYS A 38 8.70 -17.87 15.19
N GLU A 39 8.27 -18.06 13.94
CA GLU A 39 9.16 -18.10 12.77
C GLU A 39 8.72 -17.17 11.62
N ARG A 40 7.77 -16.29 11.89
CA ARG A 40 7.27 -15.35 10.89
C ARG A 40 6.61 -14.15 11.52
N THR A 41 6.59 -13.06 10.77
CA THR A 41 5.82 -11.86 11.09
C THR A 41 4.71 -11.71 10.08
N VAL A 42 3.47 -11.63 10.56
CA VAL A 42 2.29 -11.38 9.73
C VAL A 42 1.91 -9.91 9.85
N ILE A 43 1.79 -9.23 8.72
CA ILE A 43 1.35 -7.84 8.64
C ILE A 43 0.01 -7.83 7.93
N VAL A 44 -1.01 -7.21 8.52
CA VAL A 44 -2.33 -7.03 7.90
C VAL A 44 -2.64 -5.54 7.82
N TRP A 45 -3.25 -5.09 6.74
CA TRP A 45 -3.59 -3.68 6.59
C TRP A 45 -4.92 -3.44 5.88
N ARG A 46 -5.41 -2.22 6.11
CA ARG A 46 -6.46 -1.59 5.33
C ARG A 46 -6.01 -0.19 4.92
N LEU A 47 -6.30 0.18 3.68
CA LEU A 47 -5.96 1.46 3.09
C LEU A 47 -7.19 2.01 2.37
N PHE A 48 -7.68 3.16 2.80
CA PHE A 48 -8.72 3.89 2.09
C PHE A 48 -8.10 5.07 1.34
N THR A 49 -8.35 5.13 0.03
CA THR A 49 -7.88 6.18 -0.87
C THR A 49 -9.04 7.01 -1.39
N GLU A 50 -8.97 8.31 -1.19
CA GLU A 50 -9.97 9.29 -1.60
C GLU A 50 -9.35 10.26 -2.62
N GLY A 51 -9.94 10.33 -3.82
CA GLY A 51 -9.50 11.23 -4.88
C GLY A 51 -9.85 12.69 -4.60
N GLU A 52 -8.91 13.59 -4.89
CA GLU A 52 -9.08 15.04 -4.79
C GLU A 52 -8.86 15.68 -6.18
N GLY A 53 -9.36 16.92 -6.36
CA GLY A 53 -9.18 17.66 -7.61
C GLY A 53 -9.76 16.91 -8.82
N PRO A 54 -8.95 16.56 -9.84
CA PRO A 54 -9.41 15.78 -10.99
C PRO A 54 -10.00 14.40 -10.65
N PHE A 55 -9.72 13.86 -9.46
CA PHE A 55 -10.23 12.57 -9.00
C PHE A 55 -11.37 12.70 -7.98
N VAL A 56 -11.95 13.89 -7.83
CA VAL A 56 -13.05 14.10 -6.88
C VAL A 56 -14.19 13.10 -7.11
N GLY A 57 -14.71 12.53 -6.03
CA GLY A 57 -15.75 11.49 -6.06
C GLY A 57 -15.24 10.07 -6.33
N MET A 58 -13.96 9.88 -6.66
CA MET A 58 -13.36 8.55 -6.84
C MET A 58 -12.76 8.02 -5.55
N HIS A 59 -13.11 6.80 -5.17
CA HIS A 59 -12.59 6.16 -3.95
C HIS A 59 -12.21 4.70 -4.17
N ALA A 60 -11.20 4.24 -3.46
CA ALA A 60 -10.79 2.84 -3.43
C ALA A 60 -10.51 2.37 -2.00
N ASP A 61 -10.91 1.14 -1.70
CA ASP A 61 -10.59 0.44 -0.47
C ASP A 61 -9.65 -0.71 -0.79
N GLU A 62 -8.54 -0.76 -0.07
CA GLU A 62 -7.56 -1.81 -0.19
C GLU A 62 -7.45 -2.53 1.14
N THR A 63 -7.44 -3.86 1.05
CA THR A 63 -7.10 -4.75 2.17
C THR A 63 -5.98 -5.65 1.72
N GLY A 64 -4.99 -5.85 2.58
CA GLY A 64 -3.88 -6.72 2.24
C GLY A 64 -3.25 -7.37 3.45
N TRP A 65 -2.41 -8.35 3.15
CA TRP A 65 -1.55 -8.98 4.14
C TRP A 65 -0.19 -9.30 3.53
N ALA A 66 0.80 -9.38 4.40
CA ALA A 66 2.14 -9.82 4.08
C ALA A 66 2.66 -10.76 5.17
N ILE A 67 3.47 -11.72 4.79
CA ILE A 67 4.19 -12.62 5.69
C ILE A 67 5.67 -12.43 5.40
N ALA A 68 6.42 -12.02 6.42
CA ALA A 68 7.88 -12.01 6.39
C ALA A 68 8.38 -13.24 7.17
N SER A 69 9.22 -14.06 6.54
CA SER A 69 9.82 -15.25 7.15
C SER A 69 11.28 -15.42 6.73
N PRO A 70 12.12 -16.14 7.50
CA PRO A 70 13.47 -16.46 7.09
C PRO A 70 13.51 -17.20 5.74
N ALA A 71 14.53 -16.92 4.92
CA ALA A 71 14.79 -17.62 3.67
C ALA A 71 15.43 -19.00 3.94
N LEU A 72 14.62 -19.99 4.34
CA LEU A 72 15.11 -21.32 4.76
C LEU A 72 15.69 -22.17 3.61
N ASN A 73 15.31 -21.89 2.37
CA ASN A 73 15.67 -22.69 1.18
C ASN A 73 16.69 -22.00 0.26
N SER A 74 17.38 -20.95 0.74
CA SER A 74 18.39 -20.21 -0.02
C SER A 74 19.76 -20.37 0.64
N PRO A 75 20.86 -20.50 -0.13
CA PRO A 75 22.21 -20.42 0.42
C PRO A 75 22.53 -19.02 1.01
N GLU A 76 21.76 -18.00 0.63
CA GLU A 76 21.87 -16.65 1.19
C GLU A 76 20.94 -16.48 2.40
N LYS A 77 21.49 -16.04 3.54
CA LYS A 77 20.68 -15.59 4.69
C LYS A 77 19.84 -14.39 4.26
N GLY A 78 18.53 -14.42 4.53
CA GLY A 78 17.65 -13.30 4.19
C GLY A 78 16.22 -13.51 4.66
N THR A 79 15.36 -12.58 4.27
CA THR A 79 13.92 -12.59 4.56
C THR A 79 13.14 -12.72 3.26
N VAL A 80 12.20 -13.66 3.21
CA VAL A 80 11.21 -13.77 2.15
C VAL A 80 9.95 -13.04 2.61
N MET A 81 9.50 -12.08 1.81
CA MET A 81 8.22 -11.40 2.03
C MET A 81 7.22 -11.81 0.95
N THR A 82 6.15 -12.47 1.36
CA THR A 82 5.02 -12.82 0.49
C THR A 82 3.85 -11.90 0.81
N ASN A 83 3.18 -11.33 -0.18
CA ASN A 83 2.01 -10.48 0.05
C ASN A 83 0.84 -10.79 -0.88
N CYS A 84 -0.36 -10.46 -0.41
CA CYS A 84 -1.58 -10.47 -1.20
C CYS A 84 -2.36 -9.19 -0.90
N VAL A 85 -2.86 -8.55 -1.96
CA VAL A 85 -3.55 -7.27 -1.88
C VAL A 85 -4.81 -7.34 -2.71
N ASN A 86 -5.94 -6.98 -2.10
CA ASN A 86 -7.20 -6.80 -2.77
C ASN A 86 -7.56 -5.31 -2.76
N ASN A 87 -7.68 -4.71 -3.94
CA ASN A 87 -8.00 -3.29 -4.09
C ASN A 87 -9.32 -3.16 -4.87
N VAL A 88 -10.31 -2.53 -4.23
CA VAL A 88 -11.69 -2.44 -4.70
C VAL A 88 -12.08 -0.97 -4.88
N PRO A 89 -12.32 -0.51 -6.11
CA PRO A 89 -12.99 0.78 -6.34
C PRO A 89 -14.38 0.75 -5.72
N MET A 90 -14.69 1.66 -4.79
CA MET A 90 -15.93 1.60 -4.02
C MET A 90 -17.03 2.53 -4.51
N HIS A 91 -16.65 3.70 -5.05
CA HIS A 91 -17.61 4.68 -5.53
C HIS A 91 -17.05 5.32 -6.79
N LEU A 92 -17.45 4.76 -7.93
CA LEU A 92 -17.24 5.36 -9.23
C LEU A 92 -18.64 5.79 -9.66
N ASP A 93 -18.95 7.09 -9.56
CA ASP A 93 -20.28 7.58 -9.95
C ASP A 93 -20.64 7.10 -11.35
N THR A 94 -21.92 6.77 -11.60
CA THR A 94 -22.35 6.20 -12.90
C THR A 94 -22.08 7.14 -14.09
N VAL A 95 -21.93 8.45 -13.82
CA VAL A 95 -21.51 9.47 -14.80
C VAL A 95 -20.02 9.32 -15.20
N ALA A 96 -19.19 8.70 -14.34
CA ALA A 96 -17.76 8.48 -14.54
C ALA A 96 -17.42 7.27 -15.44
N ASN A 97 -18.40 6.49 -15.91
CA ASN A 97 -18.16 5.32 -16.76
C ASN A 97 -17.51 5.65 -18.13
N HIS A 98 -17.45 6.93 -18.50
CA HIS A 98 -16.70 7.43 -19.67
C HIS A 98 -15.63 8.47 -19.33
N ASP A 99 -15.32 8.67 -18.04
CA ASP A 99 -14.32 9.65 -17.63
C ASP A 99 -12.90 9.07 -17.85
N PRO A 100 -12.05 9.67 -18.71
CA PRO A 100 -10.64 9.29 -18.83
C PRO A 100 -9.88 9.36 -17.50
N ASN A 101 -10.32 10.20 -16.55
CA ASN A 101 -9.74 10.28 -15.22
C ASN A 101 -9.95 8.99 -14.42
N LEU A 102 -10.99 8.20 -14.71
CA LEU A 102 -11.24 6.93 -14.02
C LEU A 102 -10.13 5.91 -14.29
N LYS A 103 -9.81 5.71 -15.58
CA LYS A 103 -8.71 4.82 -15.98
C LYS A 103 -7.39 5.30 -15.40
N GLN A 104 -7.19 6.62 -15.38
CA GLN A 104 -5.99 7.22 -14.82
C GLN A 104 -5.89 7.01 -13.30
N PHE A 105 -6.99 7.16 -12.56
CA PHE A 105 -7.05 6.89 -11.13
C PHE A 105 -6.75 5.41 -10.83
N ALA A 106 -7.38 4.49 -11.54
CA ALA A 106 -7.13 3.05 -11.38
C ALA A 106 -5.67 2.66 -11.70
N SER A 107 -5.11 3.22 -12.78
CA SER A 107 -3.68 3.03 -13.11
C SER A 107 -2.79 3.55 -11.99
N LYS A 108 -3.11 4.72 -11.44
CA LYS A 108 -2.31 5.31 -10.35
C LYS A 108 -2.37 4.52 -9.06
N LEU A 109 -3.52 3.95 -8.70
CA LEU A 109 -3.62 3.03 -7.57
C LEU A 109 -2.66 1.84 -7.71
N PHE A 110 -2.57 1.28 -8.91
CA PHE A 110 -1.64 0.18 -9.19
C PHE A 110 -0.17 0.65 -9.13
N ASP A 111 0.15 1.79 -9.78
CA ASP A 111 1.50 2.37 -9.78
C ASP A 111 1.98 2.60 -8.35
N TRP A 112 1.19 3.29 -7.52
CA TRP A 112 1.53 3.57 -6.11
C TRP A 112 1.73 2.29 -5.30
N GLY A 113 0.85 1.29 -5.50
CA GLY A 113 1.00 -0.01 -4.84
C GLY A 113 2.29 -0.74 -5.24
N SER A 114 2.70 -0.64 -6.51
CA SER A 114 3.94 -1.24 -7.02
C SER A 114 5.18 -0.49 -6.54
N GLU A 115 5.17 0.85 -6.61
CA GLU A 115 6.25 1.73 -6.13
C GLU A 115 6.51 1.50 -4.64
N ASN A 116 5.44 1.47 -3.83
CA ASN A 116 5.55 1.24 -2.39
C ASN A 116 6.16 -0.13 -2.06
N LYS A 117 5.86 -1.18 -2.83
CA LYS A 117 6.50 -2.50 -2.65
C LYS A 117 8.01 -2.43 -2.87
N VAL A 118 8.46 -1.72 -3.89
CA VAL A 118 9.89 -1.55 -4.20
C VAL A 118 10.58 -0.74 -3.13
N GLU A 119 10.00 0.38 -2.73
CA GLU A 119 10.55 1.27 -1.70
C GLU A 119 10.68 0.54 -0.35
N VAL A 120 9.61 -0.10 0.12
CA VAL A 120 9.64 -0.89 1.36
C VAL A 120 10.69 -2.00 1.30
N THR A 121 10.82 -2.69 0.16
CA THR A 121 11.84 -3.75 0.02
C THR A 121 13.25 -3.19 0.09
N ASN A 122 13.50 -2.02 -0.51
CA ASN A 122 14.81 -1.37 -0.48
C ASN A 122 15.14 -0.84 0.92
N GLU A 123 14.20 -0.22 1.61
CA GLU A 123 14.38 0.23 2.99
C GLU A 123 14.67 -0.95 3.93
N LEU A 124 13.94 -2.05 3.80
CA LEU A 124 14.19 -3.27 4.58
C LEU A 124 15.59 -3.87 4.32
N LYS A 125 16.11 -3.77 3.08
CA LYS A 125 17.50 -4.19 2.77
C LYS A 125 18.53 -3.30 3.44
N ASN A 126 18.24 -2.01 3.63
CA ASN A 126 19.15 -1.07 4.28
C ASN A 126 19.14 -1.20 5.81
N LEU A 127 18.05 -1.73 6.38
CA LEU A 127 17.90 -2.02 7.81
C LEU A 127 18.60 -3.30 8.26
N LEU A 128 19.74 -3.67 7.65
CA LEU A 128 20.51 -4.86 8.03
C LEU A 128 20.66 -4.93 9.55
N LEU A 129 20.27 -6.06 10.15
CA LEU A 129 20.59 -6.35 11.53
C LEU A 129 22.11 -6.37 11.63
N THR A 130 22.69 -5.39 12.32
CA THR A 130 24.06 -5.53 12.83
C THR A 130 24.02 -6.69 13.80
N ASP A 131 24.48 -7.85 13.36
CA ASP A 131 24.79 -8.97 14.25
C ASP A 131 25.90 -8.50 15.20
N GLU A 132 25.59 -8.39 16.50
CA GLU A 132 26.61 -8.46 17.58
C GLU A 132 27.05 -9.91 17.81
#